data_AF-A0A529MHM2-F1
#
_entry.id   AF-A0A529MHM2-F1
#
_cell.length_a   1.000
_cell.length_b   1.000
_cell.length_c   1.000
_cell.angle_alpha   90.00
_cell.angle_beta   90.00
_cell.angle_gamma   90.00
#
_symmetry.space_group_name_H-M   'P 1'
#
loop_
_entity.id
_entity.type
_entity.pdbx_description
1 polymer ?
#
loop_
_entity_poly.entity_id
_entity_poly.type
_entity_poly.pdbx_seq_one_letter_code
_entity_poly.pdbx_strand_id
1 'polypeptide(L)'
;LQSLHASERQRLRVFLDKASRGRFDAIHLLISGSPQLSAGVAHQARQLAIEEDNIQLRDQHDAGSVRIEAIVYHARPPVCPSYGALPNEESFKQPLGCSTGHNLAVMVNDPRDLLDNQAVKAGDGDRASVPVATYRTFGTDKGG
;
A
#
# COMPACT_ATOMS: atom_id res chain seq x y z
N LEU A 1 -13.64 -31.19 5.66
CA LEU A 1 -12.98 -29.90 5.35
C LEU A 1 -12.68 -29.21 6.67
N GLN A 2 -11.41 -29.16 7.09
CA GLN A 2 -11.03 -28.41 8.28
C GLN A 2 -11.02 -26.92 7.93
N SER A 3 -11.89 -26.16 8.57
CA SER A 3 -12.01 -24.71 8.42
C SER A 3 -11.83 -24.05 9.78
N LEU A 4 -11.47 -22.76 9.79
CA LEU A 4 -11.31 -22.01 11.03
C LEU A 4 -12.62 -22.03 11.84
N HIS A 5 -12.53 -22.47 13.09
CA HIS A 5 -13.62 -22.42 14.05
C HIS A 5 -14.03 -20.97 14.33
N ALA A 6 -15.29 -20.74 14.74
CA ALA A 6 -15.82 -19.39 14.95
C ALA A 6 -14.97 -18.53 15.90
N SER A 7 -14.40 -19.12 16.95
CA SER A 7 -13.49 -18.46 17.88
C SER A 7 -12.17 -18.03 17.22
N GLU A 8 -11.62 -18.86 16.33
CA GLU A 8 -10.40 -18.57 15.57
C GLU A 8 -10.64 -17.47 14.56
N ARG A 9 -11.81 -17.45 13.90
CA ARG A 9 -12.23 -16.35 13.01
C ARG A 9 -12.28 -15.02 13.74
N GLN A 10 -12.85 -15.02 14.95
CA GLN A 10 -12.92 -13.81 15.75
C GLN A 10 -11.54 -13.35 16.22
N ARG A 11 -10.67 -14.28 16.64
CA ARG A 11 -9.28 -13.97 17.00
C ARG A 11 -8.50 -13.40 15.82
N LEU A 12 -8.65 -13.99 14.63
CA LEU A 12 -8.04 -13.49 13.39
C LEU A 12 -8.50 -12.07 13.08
N ARG A 13 -9.81 -11.80 13.14
CA ARG A 13 -10.36 -10.46 12.90
C ARG A 13 -9.77 -9.44 13.85
N VAL A 14 -9.73 -9.74 15.15
CA VAL A 14 -9.16 -8.83 16.18
C VAL A 14 -7.66 -8.62 15.96
N PHE A 15 -6.93 -9.66 15.57
CA PHE A 15 -5.51 -9.56 15.23
C PHE A 15 -5.29 -8.61 14.04
N LEU A 16 -6.01 -8.83 12.93
CA LEU A 16 -5.87 -8.04 11.72
C LEU A 16 -6.30 -6.58 11.92
N ASP A 17 -7.35 -6.33 12.69
CA ASP A 17 -7.80 -4.98 13.05
C ASP A 17 -6.72 -4.20 13.84
N LYS A 18 -6.11 -4.85 14.84
CA LYS A 18 -5.01 -4.26 15.60
C LYS A 18 -3.76 -4.04 14.75
N ALA A 19 -3.44 -4.98 13.87
CA ALA A 19 -2.27 -4.91 13.02
C ALA A 19 -2.42 -3.83 11.94
N SER A 20 -3.61 -3.71 11.33
CA SER A 20 -3.87 -2.76 10.24
C SER A 20 -3.93 -1.32 10.71
N ARG A 21 -4.29 -1.07 11.99
CA ARG A 21 -4.51 0.27 12.54
C ARG A 21 -5.51 1.09 11.70
N GLY A 22 -6.49 0.42 11.11
CA GLY A 22 -7.50 1.02 10.23
C GLY A 22 -7.12 1.07 8.74
N ARG A 23 -5.96 0.54 8.35
CA ARG A 23 -5.46 0.51 6.96
C ARG A 23 -5.28 -0.92 6.46
N PHE A 24 -6.39 -1.60 6.19
CA PHE A 24 -6.39 -2.98 5.64
C PHE A 24 -5.87 -3.05 4.20
N ASP A 25 -5.86 -1.92 3.50
CA ASP A 25 -5.30 -1.75 2.17
C ASP A 25 -3.75 -1.79 2.15
N ALA A 26 -3.09 -1.49 3.26
CA ALA A 26 -1.62 -1.39 3.36
C ALA A 26 -0.97 -2.47 4.25
N ILE A 27 -1.74 -3.46 4.69
CA ILE A 27 -1.24 -4.60 5.46
C ILE A 27 -0.88 -5.75 4.51
N HIS A 28 0.30 -6.34 4.73
CA HIS A 28 0.77 -7.52 4.02
C HIS A 28 0.73 -8.72 4.95
N LEU A 29 0.25 -9.85 4.45
CA LEU A 29 0.13 -11.08 5.21
C LEU A 29 1.09 -12.14 4.66
N LEU A 30 1.85 -12.73 5.57
CA LEU A 30 2.56 -13.97 5.31
C LEU A 30 1.90 -15.08 6.10
N ILE A 31 1.39 -16.09 5.40
CA ILE A 31 0.64 -17.19 5.99
C ILE A 31 1.41 -18.48 5.70
N SER A 32 1.78 -19.22 6.75
CA SER A 32 2.47 -20.51 6.61
C SER A 32 1.83 -21.60 7.46
N GLY A 33 1.80 -22.82 6.93
CA GLY A 33 1.23 -24.00 7.61
C GLY A 33 0.28 -24.79 6.71
N SER A 34 -0.68 -25.48 7.32
CA SER A 34 -1.64 -26.34 6.62
C SER A 34 -2.34 -25.63 5.45
N PRO A 35 -2.31 -26.16 4.21
CA PRO A 35 -2.91 -25.51 3.04
C PRO A 35 -4.40 -25.17 3.21
N GLN A 36 -5.16 -26.04 3.88
CA GLN A 36 -6.60 -25.84 4.10
C GLN A 36 -6.86 -24.70 5.09
N LEU A 37 -6.09 -24.64 6.18
CA LEU A 37 -6.19 -23.56 7.17
C LEU A 37 -5.71 -22.24 6.57
N SER A 38 -4.58 -22.25 5.86
CA SER A 38 -4.03 -21.09 5.15
C SER A 38 -5.02 -20.49 4.16
N ALA A 39 -5.70 -21.33 3.36
CA ALA A 39 -6.76 -20.89 2.46
C ALA A 39 -7.95 -20.26 3.23
N GLY A 40 -8.34 -20.86 4.37
CA GLY A 40 -9.39 -20.32 5.24
C GLY A 40 -9.03 -18.96 5.85
N VAL A 41 -7.77 -18.76 6.24
CA VAL A 41 -7.24 -17.46 6.72
C VAL A 41 -7.27 -16.45 5.57
N ALA A 42 -6.73 -16.79 4.41
CA ALA A 42 -6.67 -15.89 3.25
C ALA A 42 -8.07 -15.44 2.80
N HIS A 43 -9.04 -16.35 2.78
CA HIS A 43 -10.42 -16.01 2.47
C HIS A 43 -11.00 -14.99 3.45
N GLN A 44 -10.75 -15.13 4.76
CA GLN A 44 -11.20 -14.14 5.75
C GLN A 44 -10.47 -12.80 5.66
N ALA A 45 -9.18 -12.81 5.35
CA ALA A 45 -8.42 -11.59 5.10
C ALA A 45 -9.03 -10.79 3.94
N ARG A 46 -9.41 -11.46 2.84
CA ARG A 46 -10.10 -10.83 1.69
C ARG A 46 -11.46 -10.25 2.07
N GLN A 47 -12.20 -10.89 2.98
CA GLN A 47 -13.46 -10.33 3.51
C GLN A 47 -13.26 -9.03 4.31
N LEU A 48 -12.04 -8.75 4.76
CA LEU A 48 -11.65 -7.51 5.43
C LEU A 48 -10.98 -6.51 4.48
N ALA A 49 -11.15 -6.68 3.15
CA ALA A 49 -10.59 -5.82 2.11
C ALA A 49 -9.05 -5.81 2.02
N ILE A 50 -8.38 -6.87 2.51
CA ILE A 50 -6.95 -7.09 2.22
C ILE A 50 -6.84 -7.65 0.79
N GLU A 51 -6.09 -6.97 -0.07
CA GLU A 51 -5.92 -7.39 -1.47
C GLU A 51 -5.17 -8.72 -1.59
N GLU A 52 -5.47 -9.48 -2.66
CA GLU A 52 -4.83 -10.77 -2.91
C GLU A 52 -3.31 -10.63 -3.10
N ASP A 53 -2.86 -9.57 -3.76
CA ASP A 53 -1.45 -9.27 -4.01
C ASP A 53 -0.66 -9.03 -2.69
N ASN A 54 -1.38 -8.69 -1.62
CA ASN A 54 -0.81 -8.48 -0.27
C ASN A 54 -0.81 -9.76 0.58
N ILE A 55 -1.28 -10.91 0.07
CA ILE A 55 -1.36 -12.17 0.81
C ILE A 55 -0.41 -13.19 0.18
N GLN A 56 0.61 -13.58 0.93
CA GLN A 56 1.56 -14.61 0.52
C GLN A 56 1.33 -15.90 1.31
N LEU A 57 1.07 -16.99 0.58
CA LEU A 57 0.99 -18.32 1.15
C LEU A 57 2.35 -19.01 1.01
N ARG A 58 2.86 -19.55 2.13
CA ARG A 58 4.05 -20.39 2.15
C ARG A 58 3.69 -21.79 2.59
N ASP A 59 3.96 -22.75 1.72
CA ASP A 59 3.76 -24.15 2.05
C ASP A 59 4.71 -24.56 3.17
N GLN A 60 4.13 -24.89 4.32
CA GLN A 60 4.81 -25.60 5.40
C GLN A 60 3.98 -26.83 5.73
N HIS A 61 4.62 -27.99 5.75
CA HIS A 61 3.98 -29.28 6.02
C HIS A 61 3.62 -29.48 7.50
N ASP A 62 3.27 -28.40 8.21
CA ASP A 62 2.90 -28.49 9.62
C ASP A 62 1.43 -28.90 9.74
N ALA A 63 1.23 -30.15 10.19
CA ALA A 63 -0.06 -30.81 10.23
C ALA A 63 -0.90 -30.29 11.40
N GLY A 64 -1.58 -29.15 11.19
CA GLY A 64 -2.64 -28.68 12.09
C GLY A 64 -2.43 -27.29 12.69
N SER A 65 -1.40 -26.56 12.29
CA SER A 65 -1.20 -25.18 12.70
C SER A 65 -1.13 -24.25 11.49
N VAL A 66 -1.44 -22.97 11.71
CA VAL A 66 -1.18 -21.89 10.77
C VAL A 66 -0.53 -20.73 11.52
N ARG A 67 0.57 -20.23 10.98
CA ARG A 67 1.26 -19.03 11.44
C ARG A 67 0.91 -17.89 10.49
N ILE A 68 0.59 -16.74 11.09
CA ILE A 68 0.18 -15.55 10.36
C ILE A 68 1.08 -14.42 10.83
N GLU A 69 1.82 -13.83 9.90
CA GLU A 69 2.61 -12.63 10.14
C GLU A 69 1.96 -11.47 9.40
N ALA A 70 1.72 -10.38 10.13
CA ALA A 70 1.23 -9.13 9.58
C ALA A 70 2.41 -8.16 9.47
N ILE A 71 2.65 -7.67 8.26
CA ILE A 71 3.74 -6.77 7.93
C ILE A 71 3.11 -5.44 7.50
N VAL A 72 3.55 -4.35 8.12
CA VAL A 72 3.12 -3.00 7.79
C VAL A 72 4.35 -2.19 7.44
N TYR A 73 4.36 -1.61 6.24
CA TYR A 73 5.43 -0.74 5.80
C TYR A 73 5.18 0.70 6.24
N HIS A 74 6.24 1.40 6.61
CA HIS A 74 6.18 2.80 7.01
C HIS A 74 7.17 3.61 6.18
N ALA A 75 6.66 4.56 5.40
CA ALA A 75 7.49 5.56 4.76
C ALA A 75 7.99 6.57 5.80
N ARG A 76 9.29 6.88 5.77
CA ARG A 76 9.88 7.94 6.59
C ARG A 76 10.20 9.14 5.70
N PRO A 77 9.37 10.20 5.73
CA PRO A 77 9.60 11.35 4.86
C PRO A 77 10.92 12.05 5.25
N PRO A 78 11.74 12.47 4.26
CA PRO A 78 12.93 13.28 4.55
C PRO A 78 12.54 14.61 5.19
N VAL A 79 13.38 15.11 6.09
CA VAL A 79 13.26 16.46 6.65
C VAL A 79 13.92 17.43 5.68
N CYS A 80 13.11 18.26 5.01
CA CYS A 80 13.60 19.23 4.04
C CYS A 80 13.80 20.60 4.70
N PRO A 81 14.87 21.34 4.37
CA PRO A 81 15.05 22.69 4.88
C PRO A 81 13.91 23.61 4.41
N SER A 82 13.40 24.44 5.31
CA SER A 82 12.46 25.51 4.96
C SER A 82 13.24 26.67 4.33
N TYR A 83 12.99 26.96 3.06
CA TYR A 83 13.54 28.15 2.41
C TYR A 83 12.42 29.17 2.19
N GLY A 84 12.36 30.18 3.06
CA GLY A 84 11.51 31.36 2.91
C GLY A 84 12.11 32.46 2.01
N ALA A 85 13.27 32.21 1.39
CA ALA A 85 13.93 33.16 0.49
C ALA A 85 14.42 32.41 -0.75
N LEU A 86 14.03 32.91 -1.93
CA LEU A 86 14.42 32.40 -3.24
C LEU A 86 15.94 32.45 -3.39
N PRO A 87 16.64 31.31 -3.47
CA PRO A 87 18.06 31.32 -3.75
C PRO A 87 18.26 31.49 -5.26
N ASN A 88 19.32 32.21 -5.61
CA ASN A 88 19.70 32.53 -6.98
C ASN A 88 19.69 31.28 -7.89
N GLU A 89 19.37 31.47 -9.17
CA GLU A 89 18.89 30.45 -10.12
C GLU A 89 19.79 29.21 -10.33
N GLU A 90 21.01 29.18 -9.82
CA GLU A 90 21.92 28.04 -9.96
C GLU A 90 21.69 26.90 -8.95
N SER A 91 20.83 27.07 -7.93
CA SER A 91 20.64 26.08 -6.85
C SER A 91 19.44 25.13 -7.03
N PHE A 92 18.73 25.20 -8.16
CA PHE A 92 17.42 24.55 -8.36
C PHE A 92 17.42 23.01 -8.43
N LYS A 93 18.57 22.34 -8.57
CA LYS A 93 18.59 20.88 -8.81
C LYS A 93 18.58 20.00 -7.54
N GLN A 94 18.93 20.54 -6.37
CA GLN A 94 18.91 19.78 -5.10
C GLN A 94 17.60 19.87 -4.27
N PRO A 95 16.92 21.03 -4.16
CA PRO A 95 15.81 21.16 -3.21
C PRO A 95 14.49 20.55 -3.72
N LEU A 96 14.26 20.51 -5.03
CA LEU A 96 13.05 19.89 -5.61
C LEU A 96 12.97 18.39 -5.33
N GLY A 97 14.11 17.70 -5.29
CA GLY A 97 14.16 16.26 -4.98
C GLY A 97 13.73 15.96 -3.54
N CYS A 98 14.10 16.82 -2.58
CA CYS A 98 13.74 16.62 -1.17
C CYS A 98 12.24 16.83 -0.93
N SER A 99 11.69 17.98 -1.35
CA SER A 99 10.27 18.28 -1.14
C SER A 99 9.36 17.29 -1.88
N THR A 100 9.76 16.87 -3.09
CA THR A 100 9.08 15.80 -3.82
C THR A 100 9.13 14.48 -3.05
N GLY A 101 10.30 14.09 -2.52
CA GLY A 101 10.44 12.88 -1.70
C GLY A 101 9.64 12.94 -0.40
N HIS A 102 9.59 14.09 0.27
CA HIS A 102 8.76 14.32 1.44
C HIS A 102 7.29 14.14 1.11
N ASN A 103 6.79 14.85 0.10
CA ASN A 103 5.40 14.80 -0.34
C ASN A 103 5.01 13.38 -0.78
N LEU A 104 5.87 12.69 -1.53
CA LEU A 104 5.62 11.31 -1.96
C LEU A 104 5.52 10.36 -0.76
N ALA A 105 6.45 10.46 0.20
CA ALA A 105 6.46 9.60 1.38
C ALA A 105 5.24 9.83 2.30
N VAL A 106 4.64 11.02 2.32
CA VAL A 106 3.41 11.27 3.10
C VAL A 106 2.13 10.94 2.34
N MET A 107 2.16 10.93 1.01
CA MET A 107 1.00 10.64 0.15
C MET A 107 0.87 9.16 -0.23
N VAL A 108 1.95 8.37 -0.13
CA VAL A 108 1.92 6.97 -0.53
C VAL A 108 1.01 6.15 0.39
N ASN A 109 0.14 5.36 -0.23
CA ASN A 109 -0.84 4.56 0.48
C ASN A 109 -0.19 3.30 1.09
N ASP A 110 0.53 2.54 0.26
CA ASP A 110 1.37 1.42 0.66
C ASP A 110 2.86 1.77 0.39
N PRO A 111 3.67 2.01 1.43
CA PRO A 111 5.07 2.35 1.25
C PRO A 111 5.92 1.28 0.56
N ARG A 112 5.45 0.03 0.47
CA ARG A 112 6.13 -1.03 -0.29
C ARG A 112 6.22 -0.71 -1.78
N ASP A 113 5.26 0.04 -2.33
CA ASP A 113 5.24 0.49 -3.72
C ASP A 113 6.45 1.36 -4.10
N LEU A 114 7.10 1.98 -3.10
CA LEU A 114 8.33 2.75 -3.33
C LEU A 114 9.57 1.85 -3.53
N LEU A 115 9.51 0.59 -3.09
CA LEU A 115 10.61 -0.37 -3.16
C LEU A 115 10.52 -1.23 -4.43
N ASP A 116 9.30 -1.65 -4.76
CA ASP A 116 9.01 -2.48 -5.92
C ASP A 116 8.21 -1.65 -6.94
N ASN A 117 8.86 -1.29 -8.06
CA ASN A 117 8.20 -0.67 -9.22
C ASN A 117 7.29 -1.66 -9.99
N GLN A 118 6.67 -2.61 -9.29
CA GLN A 118 5.69 -3.56 -9.81
C GLN A 118 4.26 -2.98 -9.79
N ALA A 119 4.07 -1.83 -9.15
CA ALA A 119 2.82 -1.08 -9.07
C ALA A 119 2.48 -0.30 -10.36
N VAL A 120 2.66 -0.92 -11.52
CA VAL A 120 1.89 -0.53 -12.70
C VAL A 120 1.07 -1.75 -13.12
N LYS A 121 0.01 -2.05 -12.35
CA LYS A 121 -1.22 -2.50 -13.02
C LYS A 121 -1.48 -1.45 -14.08
N ALA A 122 -1.56 -1.86 -15.36
CA ALA A 122 -1.83 -0.94 -16.45
C ALA A 122 -3.05 -0.09 -16.03
N GLY A 123 -2.79 1.18 -15.73
CA GLY A 123 -3.86 2.10 -15.36
C GLY A 123 -4.84 2.11 -16.52
N ASP A 124 -6.12 2.00 -16.23
CA ASP A 124 -7.16 2.19 -17.22
C ASP A 124 -6.90 3.54 -17.90
N GLY A 125 -6.46 3.49 -19.16
CA GLY A 125 -5.99 4.66 -19.90
C GLY A 125 -7.06 5.74 -19.96
N ASP A 126 -8.32 5.34 -19.89
CA ASP A 126 -9.47 6.23 -19.85
C ASP A 126 -9.51 7.05 -18.56
N ARG A 127 -9.18 6.45 -17.40
CA ARG A 127 -9.15 7.16 -16.11
C ARG A 127 -7.95 8.11 -15.99
N ALA A 128 -6.81 7.73 -16.56
CA ALA A 128 -5.61 8.58 -16.62
C ALA A 128 -5.77 9.75 -17.62
N SER A 129 -6.69 9.64 -18.58
CA SER A 129 -6.95 10.69 -19.57
C SER A 129 -7.73 11.88 -18.99
N VAL A 130 -8.56 11.67 -17.97
CA VAL A 130 -9.44 12.72 -17.42
C VAL A 130 -8.66 13.89 -16.82
N PRO A 131 -7.64 13.70 -15.95
CA PRO A 131 -6.87 14.82 -15.43
C PRO A 131 -6.05 15.54 -16.51
N VAL A 132 -5.52 14.80 -17.50
CA VAL A 132 -4.74 15.36 -18.62
C VAL A 132 -5.62 16.19 -19.56
N ALA A 133 -6.82 15.71 -19.87
CA ALA A 133 -7.81 16.43 -20.66
C ALA A 133 -8.27 17.71 -19.94
N THR A 134 -8.54 17.60 -18.64
CA THR A 134 -8.96 18.74 -17.81
C THR A 134 -7.87 19.81 -17.70
N TYR A 135 -6.59 19.42 -17.63
CA TYR A 135 -5.48 20.38 -17.60
C TYR A 135 -5.32 21.11 -18.94
N ARG A 136 -5.55 20.41 -20.06
CA ARG A 136 -5.52 21.03 -21.41
C ARG A 136 -6.64 22.05 -21.62
N THR A 137 -7.81 21.86 -21.01
CA THR A 137 -8.92 22.82 -21.15
C THR A 137 -8.71 24.12 -20.38
N PHE A 138 -7.96 24.11 -19.27
CA PHE A 138 -7.62 25.36 -18.55
C PHE A 138 -6.50 26.18 -19.21
N GLY A 139 -5.71 25.57 -20.11
CA GLY A 139 -4.64 26.26 -20.84
C GLY A 139 -5.12 27.11 -22.02
N THR A 140 -6.37 26.96 -22.46
CA THR A 140 -6.92 27.66 -23.63
C THR A 140 -7.73 28.92 -23.31
N ASP A 141 -8.00 29.20 -22.03
CA ASP A 141 -8.76 30.40 -21.59
C ASP A 141 -7.87 31.60 -21.23
N LYS A 142 -6.79 31.84 -22.01
CA LYS A 142 -6.13 33.15 -22.04
C LYS A 142 -5.89 33.59 -23.47
N GLY A 143 -6.88 34.26 -24.03
CA GLY A 143 -6.82 34.92 -25.33
C GLY A 143 -8.13 35.64 -25.67
N GLY A 144 -8.49 36.64 -24.87
CA GLY A 144 -9.48 37.67 -25.17
C GLY A 144 -8.96 39.03 -24.78
#